data_AF-A0A497C115-F1
#
_entry.id   AF-A0A497C115-F1
#
_cell.length_a   1.000
_cell.length_b   1.000
_cell.length_c   1.000
_cell.angle_alpha   90.00
_cell.angle_beta   90.00
_cell.angle_gamma   90.00
#
_symmetry.space_group_name_H-M   'P 1'
#
loop_
_entity.id
_entity.type
_entity.pdbx_description
1 polymer ?
#
loop_
_entity_poly.entity_id
_entity_poly.type
_entity_poly.pdbx_seq_one_letter_code
_entity_poly.pdbx_strand_id
1 'polypeptide(L)'
;GQGQRAIQHCEQAAKSASPDSLLGRDARCALLKLRPPMPKQAQGWGETLRLMAGLMISPALAALVNARLVPWEISLLAWVALIAATGGAYLWVCATEVTRNPAMCSLFGEAGVAGRGRKALVGLSGMLLWAAALGLILGKI
;
A
#
# COMPACT_ATOMS: atom_id res chain seq x y z
N GLY A 1 9.02 2.44 -17.12
CA GLY A 1 8.20 3.57 -17.58
C GLY A 1 9.02 4.83 -17.48
N GLN A 2 9.18 5.54 -18.60
CA GLN A 2 10.14 6.64 -18.79
C GLN A 2 10.03 7.76 -17.73
N GLY A 3 8.83 8.04 -17.22
CA GLY A 3 8.63 9.04 -16.14
C GLY A 3 9.33 8.74 -14.81
N GLN A 4 9.54 7.47 -14.44
CA GLN A 4 10.26 7.13 -13.20
C GLN A 4 11.78 7.35 -13.31
N ARG A 5 12.34 7.19 -14.51
CA ARG A 5 13.77 7.47 -14.76
C ARG A 5 14.03 8.98 -14.70
N ALA A 6 13.12 9.78 -15.24
CA ALA A 6 13.20 11.25 -15.16
C ALA A 6 13.18 11.75 -13.70
N ILE A 7 12.31 11.20 -12.86
CA ILE A 7 12.24 11.55 -11.42
C ILE A 7 13.55 11.19 -10.70
N GLN A 8 14.12 10.01 -10.94
CA GLN A 8 15.38 9.61 -10.30
C GLN A 8 16.56 10.51 -10.70
N HIS A 9 16.66 10.87 -11.98
CA HIS A 9 17.69 11.79 -12.45
C HIS A 9 17.54 13.19 -11.84
N CYS A 10 16.31 13.71 -11.74
CA CYS A 10 16.08 15.00 -11.09
C CYS A 10 16.30 14.94 -9.57
N GLU A 11 15.99 13.83 -8.89
CA GLU A 11 16.29 13.64 -7.46
C GLU A 11 17.80 13.57 -7.19
N GLN A 12 18.57 12.88 -8.04
CA GLN A 12 20.02 12.87 -7.95
C GLN A 12 20.58 14.28 -8.21
N ALA A 13 20.14 14.96 -9.26
CA ALA A 13 20.57 16.33 -9.57
C ALA A 13 20.25 17.32 -8.44
N ALA A 14 19.08 17.19 -7.80
CA ALA A 14 18.69 18.03 -6.66
C ALA A 14 19.47 17.72 -5.37
N LYS A 15 20.04 16.51 -5.22
CA LYS A 15 20.88 16.13 -4.08
C LYS A 15 22.34 16.54 -4.25
N SER A 16 22.86 16.51 -5.49
CA SER A 16 24.25 16.90 -5.77
C SER A 16 24.42 18.39 -6.08
N ALA A 17 23.34 19.13 -6.32
CA ALA A 17 23.39 20.58 -6.51
C ALA A 17 23.36 21.35 -5.18
N SER A 18 24.19 22.39 -5.07
CA SER A 18 24.14 23.36 -3.96
C SER A 18 22.72 23.97 -3.85
N PRO A 19 22.16 24.12 -2.64
CA PRO A 19 20.79 24.60 -2.43
C PRO A 19 20.50 25.99 -3.03
N ASP A 20 21.53 26.81 -3.27
CA ASP A 20 21.42 28.14 -3.88
C ASP A 20 21.72 28.17 -5.38
N SER A 21 22.04 27.03 -5.99
CA SER A 21 22.27 26.98 -7.43
C SER A 21 20.95 27.02 -8.22
N LEU A 22 20.94 27.79 -9.31
CA LEU A 22 19.83 27.84 -10.27
C LEU A 22 19.46 26.43 -10.77
N LEU A 23 20.47 25.58 -10.96
CA LEU A 23 20.33 24.20 -11.41
C LEU A 23 19.58 23.33 -10.37
N GLY A 24 19.81 23.56 -9.08
CA GLY A 24 19.07 22.92 -7.99
C GLY A 24 17.62 23.39 -7.89
N ARG A 25 17.35 24.69 -8.13
CA ARG A 25 15.99 25.24 -8.20
C ARG A 25 15.20 24.68 -9.38
N ASP A 26 15.81 24.64 -10.57
CA ASP A 26 15.15 24.09 -11.76
C ASP A 26 14.89 22.59 -11.63
N ALA A 27 15.83 21.82 -11.06
CA ALA A 27 15.63 20.41 -10.77
C ALA A 27 14.49 20.18 -9.75
N ARG A 28 14.38 21.03 -8.71
CA ARG A 28 13.26 20.96 -7.74
C ARG A 28 11.92 21.35 -8.37
N CYS A 29 11.89 22.37 -9.23
CA CYS A 29 10.70 22.75 -9.98
C CYS A 29 10.27 21.64 -10.95
N ALA A 30 11.22 21.01 -11.65
CA ALA A 30 10.96 19.87 -12.52
C ALA A 30 10.43 18.68 -11.71
N LEU A 31 10.98 18.41 -10.52
CA LEU A 31 10.46 17.39 -9.60
C LEU A 31 9.04 17.70 -9.12
N LEU A 32 8.72 18.95 -8.77
CA LEU A 32 7.38 19.34 -8.35
C LEU A 32 6.36 19.21 -9.49
N LYS A 33 6.76 19.46 -10.74
CA LYS A 33 5.90 19.25 -11.92
C LYS A 33 5.70 17.77 -12.23
N LEU A 34 6.77 16.97 -12.13
CA LEU A 34 6.74 15.53 -12.39
C LEU A 34 6.09 14.75 -11.24
N ARG A 35 6.09 15.32 -10.03
CA ARG A 35 5.58 14.72 -8.81
C ARG A 35 4.97 15.82 -7.92
N PRO A 36 3.75 16.25 -8.23
CA PRO A 36 3.05 17.22 -7.38
C PRO A 36 3.03 16.68 -5.94
N PRO A 37 3.29 17.53 -4.94
CA PRO A 37 3.16 17.13 -3.56
C PRO A 37 1.71 16.71 -3.34
N MET A 38 1.50 15.41 -3.09
CA MET A 38 0.18 14.93 -2.67
C MET A 38 -0.25 15.68 -1.42
N PRO A 39 -1.55 16.00 -1.26
CA PRO A 39 -2.05 16.67 -0.08
C PRO A 39 -1.62 15.89 1.17
N LYS A 40 -1.18 16.60 2.21
CA LYS A 40 -0.68 16.01 3.47
C LYS A 40 -1.64 14.98 4.10
N GLN A 41 -2.93 15.04 3.77
CA GLN A 41 -3.93 14.05 4.18
C GLN A 41 -3.65 12.63 3.65
N ALA A 42 -2.98 12.47 2.50
CA ALA A 42 -2.65 11.18 1.90
C ALA A 42 -1.38 10.52 2.50
N GLN A 43 -0.77 11.08 3.54
CA GLN A 43 0.50 10.59 4.13
C GLN A 43 0.36 9.95 5.52
N GLY A 44 -0.87 9.75 6.02
CA GLY A 44 -1.10 9.25 7.38
C GLY A 44 -1.41 7.76 7.47
N TRP A 45 -1.10 7.15 8.62
CA TRP A 45 -1.63 5.84 9.03
C TRP A 45 -3.16 5.77 8.91
N GLY A 46 -3.85 6.90 9.08
CA GLY A 46 -5.30 7.00 8.92
C GLY A 46 -5.79 6.61 7.52
N GLU A 47 -5.08 6.99 6.45
CA GLU A 47 -5.48 6.64 5.09
C GLU A 47 -5.19 5.16 4.78
N THR A 48 -4.07 4.64 5.30
CA THR A 48 -3.77 3.19 5.23
C THR A 48 -4.85 2.37 5.93
N LEU A 49 -5.23 2.78 7.15
CA LEU A 49 -6.32 2.14 7.89
C LEU A 49 -7.66 2.27 7.16
N ARG A 50 -7.94 3.41 6.53
CA ARG A 50 -9.17 3.61 5.74
C ARG A 50 -9.22 2.66 4.54
N LEU A 51 -8.13 2.53 3.80
CA LEU A 51 -8.04 1.61 2.65
C LEU A 51 -8.14 0.15 3.10
N MET A 52 -7.44 -0.23 4.16
CA MET A 52 -7.56 -1.56 4.76
C MET A 52 -8.98 -1.84 5.26
N ALA A 53 -9.62 -0.89 5.93
CA ALA A 53 -11.00 -1.02 6.39
C ALA A 53 -11.94 -1.23 5.21
N GLY A 54 -11.80 -0.46 4.14
CA GLY A 54 -12.56 -0.65 2.90
C GLY A 54 -12.42 -2.06 2.32
N LEU A 55 -11.19 -2.59 2.29
CA LEU A 55 -10.90 -3.95 1.83
C LEU A 55 -11.43 -5.05 2.77
N MET A 56 -11.53 -4.77 4.07
CA MET A 56 -11.98 -5.73 5.08
C MET A 56 -13.50 -5.80 5.25
N ILE A 57 -14.26 -4.84 4.72
CA ILE A 57 -15.74 -4.87 4.76
C ILE A 57 -16.27 -6.15 4.09
N SER A 58 -15.77 -6.52 2.91
CA SER A 58 -16.29 -7.69 2.18
C SER A 58 -15.99 -9.03 2.89
N PRO A 59 -14.74 -9.33 3.33
CA PRO A 59 -14.46 -10.53 4.12
C PRO A 59 -15.23 -10.57 5.45
N ALA A 60 -15.34 -9.45 6.16
CA ALA A 60 -16.05 -9.39 7.43
C ALA A 60 -17.55 -9.67 7.26
N LEU A 61 -18.18 -9.07 6.24
CA LEU A 61 -19.57 -9.35 5.90
C LEU A 61 -19.77 -10.80 5.48
N ALA A 62 -18.88 -11.36 4.68
CA ALA A 62 -18.97 -12.77 4.25
C ALA A 62 -18.88 -13.72 5.46
N ALA A 63 -17.96 -13.47 6.39
CA ALA A 63 -17.82 -14.27 7.62
C ALA A 63 -19.07 -14.15 8.51
N LEU A 64 -19.62 -12.95 8.67
CA LEU A 64 -20.86 -12.73 9.43
C LEU A 64 -22.06 -13.42 8.79
N VAL A 65 -22.21 -13.36 7.46
CA VAL A 65 -23.30 -14.05 6.75
C VAL A 65 -23.23 -15.56 6.95
N ASN A 66 -22.01 -16.14 6.92
CA ASN A 66 -21.84 -17.56 7.19
C ASN A 66 -22.15 -17.94 8.64
N ALA A 67 -21.82 -17.06 9.58
CA ALA A 67 -22.13 -17.20 11.00
C ALA A 67 -23.56 -16.75 11.37
N ARG A 68 -24.48 -16.63 10.39
CA ARG A 68 -25.89 -16.21 10.60
C ARG A 68 -26.03 -14.88 11.35
N LEU A 69 -25.09 -13.96 11.14
CA LEU A 69 -24.98 -12.66 11.82
C LEU A 69 -24.75 -12.76 13.33
N VAL A 70 -24.32 -13.91 13.83
CA VAL A 70 -23.92 -14.13 15.23
C VAL A 70 -22.38 -14.17 15.30
N PRO A 71 -21.72 -13.12 15.82
CA PRO A 71 -20.25 -13.03 15.81
C PRO A 71 -19.54 -14.19 16.53
N TRP A 72 -20.21 -14.80 17.52
CA TRP A 72 -19.67 -15.92 18.28
C TRP A 72 -19.77 -17.27 17.56
N GLU A 73 -20.52 -17.37 16.46
CA GLU A 73 -20.60 -18.58 15.64
C GLU A 73 -19.58 -18.58 14.49
N ILE A 74 -18.71 -17.57 14.40
CA ILE A 74 -17.65 -17.55 13.38
C ILE A 74 -16.69 -18.71 13.64
N SER A 75 -16.53 -19.59 12.65
CA SER A 75 -15.65 -20.74 12.74
C SER A 75 -14.20 -20.30 12.98
N LEU A 76 -13.43 -21.12 13.69
CA LEU A 76 -12.00 -20.85 13.92
C LEU A 76 -11.24 -20.70 12.59
N LEU A 77 -11.68 -21.41 11.55
CA LEU A 77 -11.12 -21.30 10.20
C LEU A 77 -11.44 -19.95 9.55
N ALA A 78 -12.67 -19.45 9.71
CA ALA A 78 -13.06 -18.12 9.23
C ALA A 78 -12.29 -17.02 9.97
N TRP A 79 -11.98 -17.18 11.25
CA TRP A 79 -11.08 -16.28 11.98
C TRP A 79 -9.67 -16.26 11.39
N VAL A 80 -9.10 -17.43 11.12
CA VAL A 80 -7.78 -17.54 10.46
C VAL A 80 -7.81 -16.90 9.07
N ALA A 81 -8.89 -17.12 8.31
CA ALA A 81 -9.07 -16.50 7.00
C ALA A 81 -9.20 -14.96 7.09
N LEU A 82 -9.90 -14.42 8.09
CA LEU A 82 -9.98 -12.97 8.31
C LEU A 82 -8.61 -12.36 8.65
N ILE A 83 -7.79 -13.06 9.44
CA ILE A 83 -6.41 -12.63 9.74
C ILE A 83 -5.57 -12.64 8.46
N ALA A 84 -5.67 -13.71 7.66
CA ALA A 84 -4.98 -13.81 6.37
C ALA A 84 -5.42 -12.70 5.39
N ALA A 85 -6.72 -12.41 5.33
CA ALA A 85 -7.28 -11.31 4.53
C ALA A 85 -6.74 -9.95 5.01
N THR A 86 -6.63 -9.74 6.33
CA THR A 86 -6.05 -8.51 6.90
C THR A 86 -4.59 -8.35 6.47
N GLY A 87 -3.79 -9.43 6.54
CA GLY A 87 -2.41 -9.44 6.07
C GLY A 87 -2.30 -9.18 4.56
N GLY A 88 -3.18 -9.81 3.76
CA GLY A 88 -3.26 -9.59 2.32
C GLY A 88 -3.61 -8.15 1.95
N ALA A 89 -4.63 -7.58 2.59
CA ALA A 89 -5.02 -6.18 2.43
C ALA A 89 -3.89 -5.23 2.83
N TYR A 90 -3.21 -5.50 3.94
CA TYR A 90 -2.05 -4.71 4.37
C TYR A 90 -0.93 -4.72 3.32
N LEU A 91 -0.54 -5.89 2.83
CA LEU A 91 0.51 -6.03 1.80
C LEU A 91 0.09 -5.35 0.49
N TRP A 92 -1.18 -5.48 0.11
CA TRP A 92 -1.72 -4.87 -1.10
C TRP A 92 -1.73 -3.33 -1.00
N VAL A 93 -2.26 -2.77 0.09
CA VAL A 93 -2.27 -1.31 0.33
C VAL A 93 -0.85 -0.77 0.44
N CYS A 94 0.04 -1.49 1.13
CA CYS A 94 1.45 -1.12 1.19
C CYS A 94 2.09 -1.06 -0.20
N ALA A 95 1.68 -1.94 -1.12
CA ALA A 95 2.21 -2.09 -2.49
C ALA A 95 1.60 -1.14 -3.55
N THR A 96 0.41 -0.58 -3.30
CA THR A 96 -0.21 0.42 -4.19
C THR A 96 0.17 1.86 -3.82
N GLU A 97 0.37 2.15 -2.53
CA GLU A 97 0.71 3.48 -1.99
C GLU A 97 2.24 3.74 -1.90
N VAL A 98 3.06 2.93 -2.59
CA VAL A 98 4.51 2.77 -2.32
C VAL A 98 5.39 3.93 -2.78
N THR A 99 5.18 5.16 -2.33
CA THR A 99 6.39 5.99 -2.16
C THR A 99 6.44 6.78 -0.87
N ARG A 100 5.34 6.87 -0.11
CA ARG A 100 5.32 7.65 1.14
C ARG A 100 4.41 7.07 2.23
N ASN A 101 4.04 5.78 2.15
CA ASN A 101 3.30 5.15 3.24
C ASN A 101 4.25 4.93 4.44
N PRO A 102 3.94 5.46 5.64
CA PRO A 102 4.79 5.32 6.83
C PRO A 102 5.07 3.86 7.20
N ALA A 103 4.16 2.93 6.89
CA ALA A 103 4.33 1.50 7.14
C ALA A 103 5.40 0.85 6.23
N MET A 104 5.52 1.33 4.98
CA MET A 104 6.60 0.94 4.07
C MET A 104 7.93 1.57 4.51
N CYS A 105 7.92 2.80 5.03
CA CYS A 105 9.12 3.44 5.56
C CYS A 105 9.63 2.76 6.83
N SER A 106 8.74 2.23 7.69
CA SER A 106 9.15 1.48 8.89
C SER A 106 9.63 0.07 8.58
N LEU A 107 9.02 -0.64 7.62
CA LEU A 107 9.40 -2.02 7.25
C LEU A 107 10.56 -2.11 6.26
N PHE A 108 10.72 -1.14 5.37
CA PHE A 108 11.69 -1.19 4.26
C PHE A 108 12.65 0.03 4.23
N GLY A 109 12.60 0.91 5.23
CA GLY A 109 13.44 2.12 5.34
C GLY A 109 12.94 3.31 4.51
N GLU A 110 13.57 4.49 4.67
CA GLU A 110 13.17 5.75 4.01
C GLU A 110 13.13 5.68 2.48
N ALA A 111 13.84 4.74 1.87
CA ALA A 111 13.83 4.53 0.42
C ALA A 111 12.58 3.76 -0.08
N GLY A 112 11.84 3.10 0.82
CA GLY A 112 10.82 2.10 0.49
C GLY A 112 11.38 0.96 -0.36
N VAL A 113 10.51 0.07 -0.85
CA VAL A 113 10.95 -1.01 -1.77
C VAL A 113 11.48 -0.40 -3.07
N ALA A 114 12.81 -0.31 -3.20
CA ALA A 114 13.50 0.20 -4.38
C ALA A 114 13.39 -0.81 -5.55
N GLY A 115 12.26 -0.81 -6.25
CA GLY A 115 12.10 -1.61 -7.47
C GLY A 115 10.64 -1.82 -7.86
N ARG A 116 10.26 -1.41 -9.07
CA ARG A 116 8.90 -1.59 -9.63
C ARG A 116 8.46 -3.07 -9.60
N GLY A 117 9.39 -4.00 -9.86
CA GLY A 117 9.12 -5.43 -9.82
C GLY A 117 8.85 -5.96 -8.42
N ARG A 118 9.62 -5.58 -7.40
CA ARG A 118 9.37 -6.00 -6.00
C ARG A 118 8.07 -5.40 -5.46
N LYS A 119 7.72 -4.17 -5.82
CA LYS A 119 6.42 -3.56 -5.47
C LYS A 119 5.25 -4.35 -6.07
N ALA A 120 5.35 -4.67 -7.36
CA ALA A 120 4.35 -5.48 -8.03
C ALA A 120 4.25 -6.87 -7.40
N LEU A 121 5.37 -7.49 -7.04
CA LEU A 121 5.41 -8.80 -6.39
C LEU A 121 4.68 -8.79 -5.04
N VAL A 122 4.99 -7.82 -4.17
CA VAL A 122 4.34 -7.70 -2.84
C VAL A 122 2.85 -7.38 -2.97
N GLY A 123 2.48 -6.53 -3.93
CA GLY A 123 1.08 -6.19 -4.18
C GLY A 123 0.27 -7.34 -4.73
N LEU A 124 0.81 -8.06 -5.72
CA LEU A 124 0.22 -9.27 -6.27
C LEU A 124 0.08 -10.34 -5.19
N SER A 125 1.11 -10.58 -4.38
CA SER A 125 1.01 -11.55 -3.29
C SER A 125 -0.03 -11.15 -2.25
N GLY A 126 -0.13 -9.87 -1.90
CA GLY A 126 -1.14 -9.36 -0.98
C GLY A 126 -2.56 -9.51 -1.52
N MET A 127 -2.76 -9.16 -2.80
CA MET A 127 -4.04 -9.31 -3.49
C MET A 127 -4.46 -10.78 -3.59
N LEU A 128 -3.54 -11.69 -3.97
CA LEU A 128 -3.80 -13.12 -4.06
C LEU A 128 -4.14 -13.72 -2.70
N LEU A 129 -3.40 -13.34 -1.64
CA LEU A 129 -3.68 -13.78 -0.28
C LEU A 129 -5.06 -13.30 0.19
N TRP A 130 -5.40 -12.04 -0.06
CA TRP A 130 -6.72 -11.49 0.27
C TRP A 130 -7.84 -12.21 -0.50
N ALA A 131 -7.67 -12.43 -1.80
CA ALA A 131 -8.66 -13.11 -2.63
C ALA A 131 -8.86 -14.57 -2.22
N ALA A 132 -7.77 -15.29 -1.93
CA ALA A 132 -7.83 -16.65 -1.43
C ALA A 132 -8.55 -16.73 -0.09
N ALA A 133 -8.22 -15.83 0.85
CA ALA A 133 -8.89 -15.75 2.15
C ALA A 133 -10.40 -15.46 2.02
N LEU A 134 -10.78 -14.51 1.15
CA LEU A 134 -12.19 -14.24 0.87
C LEU A 134 -12.89 -15.46 0.24
N GLY A 135 -12.22 -16.17 -0.66
CA GLY A 135 -12.73 -17.40 -1.28
C GLY A 135 -12.96 -18.51 -0.25
N LEU A 136 -12.05 -18.68 0.71
CA LEU A 136 -12.21 -19.64 1.81
C LEU A 136 -13.43 -19.30 2.67
N ILE A 137 -13.62 -18.01 2.99
CA ILE A 137 -14.80 -17.57 3.75
C ILE A 137 -16.06 -17.86 2.92
N LEU A 138 -16.14 -17.43 1.65
CA LEU A 138 -17.31 -17.66 0.80
C LEU A 138 -17.61 -19.15 0.56
N GLY A 139 -16.58 -20.01 0.58
CA GLY A 139 -16.69 -21.45 0.45
C GLY A 139 -17.33 -22.18 1.64
N LYS A 140 -17.70 -21.46 2.72
CA LYS A 140 -18.29 -22.03 3.95
C LYS A 140 -17.44 -23.12 4.59
N ILE A 141 -16.14 -22.87 4.70
CA ILE A 141 -15.21 -23.75 5.43
C ILE A 141 -15.16 -23.36 6.91
#